data_AF-A0A6H1K6L6-F1
#
_entry.id   AF-A0A6H1K6L6-F1
#
_cell.length_a   1.000
_cell.length_b   1.000
_cell.length_c   1.000
_cell.angle_alpha   90.00
_cell.angle_beta   90.00
_cell.angle_gamma   90.00
#
_symmetry.space_group_name_H-M   'P 1'
#
loop_
_entity.id
_entity.type
_entity.pdbx_description
1 polymer ?
#
loop_
_entity_poly.entity_id
_entity_poly.type
_entity_poly.pdbx_seq_one_letter_code
_entity_poly.pdbx_strand_id
1 'polypeptide(L)'
;MLGTHSTGKTALLRRIEMELRGHGLTVARTGRLAKRAAGIGLPKMQHHTVQSTEWIITQGIADEIACAAQGADVVLADRAAFDALAYLRAALEHRGERLPRLENERLLLLASTQLPKYELLLATVLDESVPADASHDYDAGYRRLVDRHTHGLLAGEQIPHRRVTSDSGSQTSAVESALQLCLREAAV
;
A
#
# COMPACT_ATOMS: atom_id res chain seq x y z
N MET A 1 -0.96 3.73 1.25
CA MET A 1 0.36 3.71 0.56
C MET A 1 0.50 2.46 -0.31
N LEU A 2 1.19 2.51 -1.45
CA LEU A 2 1.42 1.37 -2.36
C LEU A 2 2.89 1.25 -2.77
N GLY A 3 3.30 0.05 -3.17
CA GLY A 3 4.57 -0.22 -3.85
C GLY A 3 5.31 -1.47 -3.35
N THR A 4 6.30 -1.91 -4.13
CA THR A 4 7.06 -3.15 -3.88
C THR A 4 7.93 -3.11 -2.62
N HIS A 5 8.47 -4.25 -2.18
CA HIS A 5 9.34 -4.29 -0.99
C HIS A 5 10.61 -3.44 -1.15
N SER A 6 11.07 -2.91 -0.01
CA SER A 6 12.33 -2.17 0.10
C SER A 6 12.37 -0.89 -0.76
N THR A 7 11.27 -0.15 -0.78
CA THR A 7 11.14 1.16 -1.44
C THR A 7 10.95 2.32 -0.45
N GLY A 8 11.29 2.12 0.83
CA GLY A 8 11.19 3.15 1.86
C GLY A 8 9.79 3.41 2.43
N LYS A 9 8.75 2.67 2.01
CA LYS A 9 7.36 2.85 2.50
C LYS A 9 7.25 2.97 4.02
N THR A 10 7.84 2.02 4.75
CA THR A 10 7.76 2.00 6.22
C THR A 10 8.39 3.24 6.85
N ALA A 11 9.54 3.68 6.31
CA ALA A 11 10.24 4.86 6.79
C ALA A 11 9.46 6.14 6.48
N LEU A 12 8.91 6.26 5.28
CA LEU A 12 8.08 7.41 4.89
C LEU A 12 6.82 7.51 5.75
N LEU A 13 6.09 6.40 5.97
CA LEU A 13 4.93 6.40 6.85
C LEU A 13 5.28 6.76 8.28
N ARG A 14 6.42 6.30 8.80
CA ARG A 14 6.88 6.70 10.15
C ARG A 14 7.17 8.19 10.22
N ARG A 15 7.76 8.77 9.18
CA ARG A 15 8.03 10.22 9.13
C ARG A 15 6.72 11.00 9.08
N ILE A 16 5.77 10.63 8.23
CA ILE A 16 4.43 11.24 8.17
C ILE A 16 3.73 11.15 9.53
N GLU A 17 3.72 9.96 10.14
CA GLU A 17 3.11 9.69 11.45
C GLU A 17 3.70 10.58 12.55
N MET A 18 5.03 10.71 12.59
CA MET A 18 5.76 11.52 13.57
C MET A 18 5.43 13.01 13.41
N GLU A 19 5.47 13.53 12.19
CA GLU A 19 5.21 14.95 11.92
C GLU A 19 3.76 15.32 12.25
N LEU A 20 2.78 14.51 11.80
CA LEU A 20 1.36 14.74 12.12
C LEU A 20 1.07 14.72 13.63
N ARG A 21 1.67 13.77 14.37
CA ARG A 21 1.58 13.75 15.84
C ARG A 21 2.26 14.97 16.48
N GLY A 22 3.36 15.44 15.90
CA GLY A 22 4.02 16.68 16.32
C GLY A 22 3.10 17.91 16.21
N HIS A 23 2.12 17.87 15.31
CA HIS A 23 1.07 18.87 15.19
C HIS A 23 -0.20 18.59 16.04
N GLY A 24 -0.15 17.60 16.92
CA GLY A 24 -1.24 17.30 17.86
C GLY A 24 -2.35 16.40 17.32
N LEU A 25 -2.21 15.84 16.11
CA LEU A 25 -3.20 14.93 15.53
C LEU A 25 -3.07 13.52 16.09
N THR A 26 -4.21 12.87 16.31
CA THR A 26 -4.32 11.46 16.67
C THR A 26 -4.16 10.60 15.42
N VAL A 27 -2.96 10.06 15.22
CA VAL A 27 -2.64 9.22 14.05
C VAL A 27 -2.71 7.74 14.40
N ALA A 28 -3.54 6.99 13.67
CA ALA A 28 -3.56 5.54 13.67
C ALA A 28 -2.90 4.96 12.41
N ARG A 29 -2.32 3.77 12.52
CA ARG A 29 -1.67 3.09 11.40
C ARG A 29 -2.14 1.66 11.30
N THR A 30 -2.75 1.31 10.17
CA THR A 30 -3.07 -0.08 9.82
C THR A 30 -1.83 -0.72 9.19
N GLY A 31 -1.73 -2.06 9.21
CA GLY A 31 -0.60 -2.73 8.58
C GLY A 31 -0.33 -4.15 9.05
N ARG A 32 0.84 -4.66 8.66
CA ARG A 32 1.27 -6.06 8.92
C ARG A 32 0.30 -7.10 8.36
N LEU A 33 -0.55 -6.73 7.40
CA LEU A 33 -1.59 -7.60 6.83
C LEU A 33 -0.99 -8.89 6.25
N ALA A 34 0.09 -8.82 5.46
CA ALA A 34 0.76 -10.01 4.94
C ALA A 34 1.33 -10.93 6.04
N LYS A 35 1.78 -10.36 7.18
CA LYS A 35 2.24 -11.15 8.33
C LYS A 35 1.07 -11.84 9.05
N ARG A 36 -0.05 -11.14 9.19
CA ARG A 36 -1.27 -11.67 9.81
C ARG A 36 -1.92 -12.75 8.95
N ALA A 37 -1.97 -12.54 7.63
CA ALA A 37 -2.42 -13.54 6.67
C ALA A 37 -1.60 -14.83 6.80
N ALA A 38 -0.26 -14.72 6.81
CA ALA A 38 0.61 -15.86 7.02
C ALA A 38 0.38 -16.56 8.38
N GLY A 39 0.07 -15.79 9.42
CA GLY A 39 -0.26 -16.33 10.75
C GLY A 39 -1.51 -17.20 10.80
N ILE A 40 -2.43 -17.05 9.83
CA ILE A 40 -3.62 -17.90 9.69
C ILE A 40 -3.49 -18.92 8.54
N GLY A 41 -2.27 -19.13 8.03
CA GLY A 41 -1.98 -20.11 6.98
C GLY A 41 -2.22 -19.62 5.55
N LEU A 42 -2.54 -18.34 5.33
CA LEU A 42 -2.69 -17.79 3.98
C LEU A 42 -1.32 -17.47 3.36
N PRO A 43 -1.11 -17.80 2.07
CA PRO A 43 0.17 -17.59 1.43
C PRO A 43 0.41 -16.11 1.12
N LYS A 44 1.70 -15.72 1.14
CA LYS A 44 2.18 -14.36 0.88
C LYS A 44 3.27 -14.35 -0.19
N MET A 45 3.67 -13.16 -0.64
CA MET A 45 4.77 -12.95 -1.60
C MET A 45 4.50 -13.67 -2.93
N GLN A 46 5.48 -14.39 -3.49
CA GLN A 46 5.38 -15.13 -4.75
C GLN A 46 4.27 -16.19 -4.76
N HIS A 47 3.70 -16.51 -3.60
CA HIS A 47 2.61 -17.48 -3.44
C HIS A 47 1.25 -16.82 -3.19
N HIS A 48 1.11 -15.49 -3.38
CA HIS A 48 -0.18 -14.83 -3.25
C HIS A 48 -1.27 -15.53 -4.10
N THR A 49 -2.45 -15.70 -3.50
CA THR A 49 -3.64 -16.30 -4.11
C THR A 49 -4.82 -15.32 -4.06
N VAL A 50 -5.87 -15.61 -4.82
CA VAL A 50 -7.15 -14.87 -4.74
C VAL A 50 -7.64 -14.76 -3.30
N GLN A 51 -7.64 -15.88 -2.57
CA GLN A 51 -8.10 -15.94 -1.18
C GLN A 51 -7.22 -15.08 -0.26
N SER A 52 -5.90 -15.14 -0.39
CA SER A 52 -5.03 -14.32 0.48
C SER A 52 -5.11 -12.84 0.15
N THR A 53 -5.31 -12.49 -1.12
CA THR A 53 -5.54 -11.10 -1.55
C THR A 53 -6.87 -10.55 -1.05
N GLU A 54 -7.95 -11.32 -1.17
CA GLU A 54 -9.26 -10.94 -0.63
C GLU A 54 -9.21 -10.73 0.88
N TRP A 55 -8.56 -11.64 1.61
CA TRP A 55 -8.40 -11.50 3.05
C TRP A 55 -7.61 -10.24 3.41
N ILE A 56 -6.50 -9.95 2.71
CA ILE A 56 -5.71 -8.73 2.97
C ILE A 56 -6.54 -7.48 2.74
N ILE A 57 -7.31 -7.41 1.65
CA ILE A 57 -8.15 -6.25 1.34
C ILE A 57 -9.24 -6.08 2.41
N THR A 58 -10.02 -7.13 2.68
CA THR A 58 -11.13 -7.08 3.65
C THR A 58 -10.65 -6.78 5.06
N GLN A 59 -9.53 -7.35 5.49
CA GLN A 59 -8.95 -7.07 6.81
C GLN A 59 -8.39 -5.64 6.90
N GLY A 60 -7.76 -5.14 5.83
CA GLY A 60 -7.31 -3.74 5.77
C GLY A 60 -8.47 -2.77 5.93
N ILE A 61 -9.58 -3.02 5.21
CA ILE A 61 -10.81 -2.23 5.31
C ILE A 61 -11.36 -2.25 6.74
N ALA A 62 -11.43 -3.42 7.37
CA ALA A 62 -11.91 -3.56 8.74
C ALA A 62 -11.03 -2.80 9.73
N ASP A 63 -9.70 -2.88 9.58
CA ASP A 63 -8.74 -2.15 10.42
C ASP A 63 -8.90 -0.63 10.25
N GLU A 64 -9.03 -0.14 9.00
CA GLU A 64 -9.20 1.29 8.70
C GLU A 64 -10.48 1.84 9.35
N ILE A 65 -11.59 1.11 9.21
CA ILE A 65 -12.87 1.46 9.85
C ILE A 65 -12.74 1.48 11.38
N ALA A 66 -12.07 0.48 11.95
CA ALA A 66 -11.88 0.40 13.40
C ALA A 66 -11.05 1.58 13.92
N CYS A 67 -9.99 1.98 13.22
CA CYS A 67 -9.18 3.15 13.58
C CYS A 67 -10.00 4.45 13.53
N ALA A 68 -10.79 4.64 12.47
CA ALA A 68 -11.66 5.81 12.37
C ALA A 68 -12.73 5.84 13.49
N ALA A 69 -13.36 4.69 13.78
CA ALA A 69 -14.36 4.58 14.85
C ALA A 69 -13.77 4.80 16.26
N GLN A 70 -12.45 4.60 16.43
CA GLN A 70 -11.72 4.88 17.67
C GLN A 70 -11.30 6.36 17.79
N GLY A 71 -11.70 7.22 16.85
CA GLY A 71 -11.46 8.66 16.90
C GLY A 71 -10.07 9.07 16.40
N ALA A 72 -9.44 8.29 15.52
CA ALA A 72 -8.22 8.75 14.85
C ALA A 72 -8.54 9.87 13.87
N ASP A 73 -7.84 11.00 13.98
CA ASP A 73 -7.92 12.12 13.03
C ASP A 73 -7.35 11.73 11.67
N VAL A 74 -6.30 10.88 11.67
CA VAL A 74 -5.65 10.39 10.45
C VAL A 74 -5.40 8.90 10.53
N VAL A 75 -5.83 8.16 9.50
CA VAL A 75 -5.55 6.73 9.34
C VAL A 75 -4.52 6.52 8.23
N LEU A 76 -3.31 6.09 8.62
CA LEU A 76 -2.25 5.73 7.69
C LEU A 76 -2.36 4.26 7.28
N ALA A 77 -2.83 4.02 6.05
CA ALA A 77 -2.90 2.68 5.48
C ALA A 77 -1.52 2.18 4.97
N ASP A 78 -0.86 1.31 5.76
CA ASP A 78 0.34 0.59 5.35
C ASP A 78 -0.02 -0.58 4.44
N ARG A 79 -0.09 -0.24 3.14
CA ARG A 79 -0.65 -1.00 1.99
C ARG A 79 -2.15 -0.76 1.80
N ALA A 80 -2.48 0.13 0.86
CA ALA A 80 -3.85 0.36 0.40
C ALA A 80 -4.39 -0.88 -0.34
N ALA A 81 -5.71 -1.02 -0.47
CA ALA A 81 -6.35 -2.20 -1.06
C ALA A 81 -5.74 -2.65 -2.41
N PHE A 82 -5.42 -1.69 -3.29
CA PHE A 82 -4.82 -1.95 -4.61
C PHE A 82 -3.41 -2.55 -4.55
N ASP A 83 -2.69 -2.37 -3.45
CA ASP A 83 -1.36 -2.96 -3.27
C ASP A 83 -1.47 -4.49 -3.26
N ALA A 84 -2.47 -5.06 -2.58
CA ALA A 84 -2.70 -6.50 -2.56
C ALA A 84 -3.00 -7.10 -3.96
N LEU A 85 -3.68 -6.33 -4.82
CA LEU A 85 -3.92 -6.69 -6.23
C LEU A 85 -2.62 -6.71 -7.05
N ALA A 86 -1.75 -5.72 -6.85
CA ALA A 86 -0.45 -5.68 -7.53
C ALA A 86 0.41 -6.91 -7.16
N TYR A 87 0.40 -7.28 -5.88
CA TYR A 87 1.08 -8.49 -5.40
C TYR A 87 0.49 -9.78 -5.97
N LEU A 88 -0.83 -9.88 -6.10
CA LEU A 88 -1.48 -11.04 -6.73
C LEU A 88 -1.07 -11.17 -8.19
N ARG A 89 -1.17 -10.09 -8.97
CA ARG A 89 -0.82 -10.10 -10.39
C ARG A 89 0.64 -10.45 -10.61
N ALA A 90 1.53 -9.88 -9.79
CA ALA A 90 2.95 -10.22 -9.80
C ALA A 90 3.19 -11.69 -9.44
N ALA A 91 2.47 -12.24 -8.45
CA ALA A 91 2.66 -13.61 -8.00
C ALA A 91 2.20 -14.62 -9.05
N LEU A 92 1.06 -14.35 -9.70
CA LEU A 92 0.57 -15.17 -10.81
C LEU A 92 1.54 -15.14 -11.98
N GLU A 93 2.01 -13.96 -12.39
CA GLU A 93 2.97 -13.85 -13.49
C GLU A 93 4.29 -14.54 -13.16
N HIS A 94 4.80 -14.39 -11.93
CA HIS A 94 6.01 -15.07 -11.48
C HIS A 94 5.90 -16.60 -11.57
N ARG A 95 4.70 -17.15 -11.38
CA ARG A 95 4.41 -18.59 -11.51
C ARG A 95 3.96 -19.02 -12.91
N GLY A 96 3.88 -18.10 -13.88
CA GLY A 96 3.36 -18.37 -15.22
C GLY A 96 1.84 -18.63 -15.28
N GLU A 97 1.11 -18.19 -14.26
CA GLU A 97 -0.33 -18.36 -14.10
C GLU A 97 -1.11 -17.12 -14.60
N ARG A 98 -2.41 -17.30 -14.84
CA ARG A 98 -3.33 -16.21 -15.19
C ARG A 98 -4.46 -16.10 -14.18
N LEU A 99 -4.84 -14.87 -13.84
CA LEU A 99 -6.01 -14.63 -13.01
C LEU A 99 -7.28 -14.83 -13.84
N PRO A 100 -8.23 -15.70 -13.45
CA PRO A 100 -9.53 -15.78 -14.11
C PRO A 100 -10.22 -14.41 -14.13
N ARG A 101 -10.86 -14.07 -15.26
CA ARG A 101 -11.47 -12.74 -15.48
C ARG A 101 -12.43 -12.34 -14.35
N LEU A 102 -13.33 -13.23 -13.96
CA LEU A 102 -14.33 -12.96 -12.92
C LEU A 102 -13.69 -12.70 -11.55
N GLU A 103 -12.62 -13.41 -11.19
CA GLU A 103 -11.89 -13.15 -9.94
C GLU A 103 -11.17 -11.79 -9.98
N ASN A 104 -10.58 -11.44 -11.12
CA ASN A 104 -9.98 -10.12 -11.31
C ASN A 104 -11.02 -9.00 -11.14
N GLU A 105 -12.17 -9.11 -11.81
CA GLU A 105 -13.26 -8.13 -11.73
C GLU A 105 -13.81 -7.98 -10.31
N ARG A 106 -14.03 -9.10 -9.62
CA ARG A 106 -14.54 -9.13 -8.26
C ARG A 106 -13.57 -8.47 -7.27
N LEU A 107 -12.28 -8.80 -7.34
CA LEU A 107 -11.27 -8.23 -6.45
C LEU A 107 -11.01 -6.75 -6.77
N LEU A 108 -11.06 -6.35 -8.05
CA LEU A 108 -11.00 -4.94 -8.44
C LEU A 108 -12.19 -4.17 -7.86
N LEU A 109 -13.41 -4.68 -8.03
CA LEU A 109 -14.61 -4.06 -7.46
C LEU A 109 -14.46 -3.86 -5.94
N LEU A 110 -14.03 -4.90 -5.23
CA LEU A 110 -13.78 -4.84 -3.79
C LEU A 110 -12.76 -3.75 -3.44
N ALA A 111 -11.61 -3.69 -4.11
CA ALA A 111 -10.59 -2.67 -3.84
C ALA A 111 -11.08 -1.25 -4.18
N SER A 112 -11.84 -1.10 -5.28
CA SER A 112 -12.38 0.19 -5.74
C SER A 112 -13.36 0.82 -4.76
N THR A 113 -14.04 0.02 -3.93
CA THR A 113 -14.91 0.57 -2.87
C THR A 113 -14.18 1.45 -1.85
N GLN A 114 -12.85 1.37 -1.77
CA GLN A 114 -12.05 2.17 -0.83
C GLN A 114 -11.49 3.44 -1.44
N LEU A 115 -11.42 3.57 -2.77
CA LEU A 115 -10.81 4.73 -3.42
C LEU A 115 -11.40 6.08 -2.98
N PRO A 116 -12.74 6.23 -2.82
CA PRO A 116 -13.31 7.50 -2.36
C PRO A 116 -12.93 7.88 -0.92
N LYS A 117 -12.40 6.94 -0.13
CA LYS A 117 -11.96 7.16 1.26
C LYS A 117 -10.48 7.50 1.39
N TYR A 118 -9.74 7.48 0.28
CA TYR A 118 -8.31 7.79 0.31
C TYR A 118 -8.11 9.22 -0.17
N GLU A 119 -7.89 10.14 0.76
CA GLU A 119 -7.63 11.55 0.46
C GLU A 119 -6.25 11.75 -0.17
N LEU A 120 -5.30 10.86 0.15
CA LEU A 120 -3.97 10.83 -0.45
C LEU A 120 -3.45 9.41 -0.67
N LEU A 121 -3.15 9.09 -1.93
CA LEU A 121 -2.43 7.88 -2.30
C LEU A 121 -0.98 8.18 -2.66
N LEU A 122 -0.05 7.61 -1.90
CA LEU A 122 1.38 7.61 -2.19
C LEU A 122 1.80 6.25 -2.77
N ALA A 123 2.40 6.26 -3.96
CA ALA A 123 2.91 5.08 -4.64
C ALA A 123 4.43 5.16 -4.80
N THR A 124 5.18 4.33 -4.07
CA THR A 124 6.64 4.33 -4.19
C THR A 124 7.10 3.69 -5.48
N VAL A 125 8.17 4.20 -6.05
CA VAL A 125 8.82 3.67 -7.25
C VAL A 125 10.03 2.84 -6.85
N LEU A 126 10.17 1.65 -7.43
CA LEU A 126 11.36 0.83 -7.28
C LEU A 126 12.58 1.54 -7.87
N ASP A 127 13.61 1.68 -7.05
CA ASP A 127 14.95 2.06 -7.48
C ASP A 127 15.84 0.83 -7.39
N GLU A 128 16.24 0.28 -8.54
CA GLU A 128 17.07 -0.92 -8.62
C GLU A 128 18.54 -0.65 -8.26
N SER A 129 18.97 0.61 -8.22
CA SER A 129 20.31 0.97 -7.74
C SER A 129 20.43 0.88 -6.22
N VAL A 130 19.29 0.89 -5.51
CA VAL A 130 19.23 0.74 -4.06
C VAL A 130 19.08 -0.75 -3.72
N PRO A 131 20.06 -1.35 -3.00
CA PRO A 131 19.98 -2.75 -2.61
C PRO A 131 18.71 -3.07 -1.81
N ALA A 132 18.16 -4.26 -2.01
CA ALA A 132 17.11 -4.75 -1.13
C ALA A 132 17.63 -4.86 0.31
N ASP A 133 16.76 -4.64 1.29
CA ASP A 133 17.06 -4.98 2.68
C ASP A 133 17.49 -6.45 2.80
N ALA A 134 18.76 -6.66 3.15
CA ALA A 134 19.41 -7.98 3.23
C ALA A 134 18.83 -8.87 4.35
N SER A 135 18.02 -8.33 5.26
CA SER A 135 17.32 -9.11 6.29
C SER A 135 16.24 -10.02 5.71
N HIS A 136 15.87 -9.83 4.44
CA HIS A 136 14.87 -10.63 3.74
C HIS A 136 15.40 -11.04 2.36
N ASP A 137 15.30 -12.32 2.04
CA ASP A 137 15.65 -12.86 0.73
C ASP A 137 14.55 -12.52 -0.30
N TYR A 138 14.50 -11.25 -0.70
CA TYR A 138 13.54 -10.78 -1.68
C TYR A 138 14.02 -11.06 -3.11
N ASP A 139 13.24 -11.84 -3.84
CA ASP A 139 13.47 -12.04 -5.28
C ASP A 139 13.37 -10.70 -6.04
N ALA A 140 14.47 -10.31 -6.69
CA ALA A 140 14.56 -9.05 -7.43
C ALA A 140 13.62 -9.00 -8.64
N GLY A 141 13.42 -10.13 -9.32
CA GLY A 141 12.47 -10.25 -10.42
C GLY A 141 11.04 -10.01 -9.95
N TYR A 142 10.65 -10.65 -8.85
CA TYR A 142 9.35 -10.46 -8.21
C TYR A 142 9.15 -9.02 -7.76
N ARG A 143 10.17 -8.35 -7.20
CA ARG A 143 10.09 -6.93 -6.84
C ARG A 143 9.76 -6.05 -8.03
N ARG A 144 10.42 -6.26 -9.19
CA ARG A 144 10.13 -5.57 -10.45
C ARG A 144 8.71 -5.85 -10.94
N LEU A 145 8.25 -7.10 -10.86
CA LEU A 145 6.88 -7.47 -11.22
C LEU A 145 5.86 -6.69 -10.38
N VAL A 146 6.04 -6.65 -9.05
CA VAL A 146 5.14 -5.90 -8.15
C VAL A 146 5.15 -4.41 -8.46
N ASP A 147 6.31 -3.80 -8.70
CA ASP A 147 6.39 -2.36 -9.04
C ASP A 147 5.65 -2.06 -10.35
N ARG A 148 5.92 -2.84 -11.40
CA ARG A 148 5.24 -2.69 -12.69
C ARG A 148 3.74 -2.88 -12.58
N HIS A 149 3.29 -3.91 -11.86
CA HIS A 149 1.85 -4.15 -11.64
C HIS A 149 1.20 -3.05 -10.80
N THR A 150 1.91 -2.49 -9.82
CA THR A 150 1.41 -1.36 -9.01
C THR A 150 1.13 -0.15 -9.89
N HIS A 151 2.13 0.32 -10.65
CA HIS A 151 1.97 1.51 -11.48
C HIS A 151 1.06 1.26 -12.69
N GLY A 152 1.07 0.04 -13.24
CA GLY A 152 0.15 -0.35 -14.31
C GLY A 152 -1.32 -0.38 -13.86
N LEU A 153 -1.59 -0.86 -12.65
CA LEU A 153 -2.93 -0.80 -12.03
C LEU A 153 -3.40 0.65 -11.84
N LEU A 154 -2.56 1.48 -11.21
CA LEU A 154 -2.90 2.87 -10.93
C LEU A 154 -3.17 3.66 -12.22
N ALA A 155 -2.38 3.43 -13.27
CA ALA A 155 -2.58 4.06 -14.57
C ALA A 155 -3.83 3.55 -15.29
N GLY A 156 -4.04 2.23 -15.33
CA GLY A 156 -5.18 1.61 -16.03
C GLY A 156 -6.54 2.00 -15.44
N GLU A 157 -6.61 2.10 -14.12
CA GLU A 157 -7.82 2.50 -13.38
C GLU A 157 -7.92 4.03 -13.21
N GLN A 158 -6.98 4.81 -13.76
CA GLN A 158 -6.92 6.28 -13.65
C GLN A 158 -6.99 6.78 -12.20
N ILE A 159 -6.37 6.04 -11.27
CA ILE A 159 -6.42 6.35 -9.84
C ILE A 159 -5.51 7.55 -9.56
N PRO A 160 -6.03 8.67 -9.01
CA PRO A 160 -5.19 9.78 -8.60
C PRO A 160 -4.20 9.35 -7.51
N HIS A 161 -2.92 9.56 -7.76
CA HIS A 161 -1.87 9.20 -6.81
C HIS A 161 -0.64 10.08 -7.03
N ARG A 162 0.20 10.14 -5.99
CA ARG A 162 1.51 10.77 -6.05
C ARG A 162 2.59 9.69 -6.08
N ARG A 163 3.41 9.72 -7.12
CA ARG A 163 4.61 8.87 -7.20
C ARG A 163 5.68 9.39 -6.24
N VAL A 164 6.32 8.48 -5.52
CA VAL A 164 7.39 8.79 -4.56
C VAL A 164 8.64 7.99 -4.92
N THR A 165 9.70 8.68 -5.27
CA THR A 165 11.00 8.10 -5.66
C THR A 165 11.93 7.96 -4.44
N SER A 166 13.07 7.30 -4.63
CA SER A 166 14.06 7.06 -3.57
C SER A 166 14.78 8.34 -3.11
N ASP A 167 14.78 9.40 -3.93
CA ASP A 167 15.44 10.66 -3.59
C ASP A 167 14.76 11.41 -2.44
N SER A 168 15.58 12.13 -1.67
CA SER A 168 15.15 12.83 -0.46
C SER A 168 14.17 13.96 -0.72
N GLY A 169 14.25 14.61 -1.89
CA GLY A 169 13.34 15.69 -2.29
C GLY A 169 11.93 15.17 -2.51
N SER A 170 11.80 14.07 -3.25
CA SER A 170 10.53 13.39 -3.52
C SER A 170 9.88 12.89 -2.24
N GLN A 171 10.65 12.26 -1.35
CA GLN A 171 10.15 11.82 -0.04
C GLN A 171 9.71 12.99 0.83
N THR A 172 10.49 14.07 0.90
CA THR A 172 10.15 15.26 1.71
C THR A 172 8.88 15.91 1.19
N SER A 173 8.76 16.09 -0.12
CA SER A 173 7.56 16.69 -0.70
C SER A 173 6.32 15.80 -0.55
N ALA A 174 6.47 14.47 -0.49
CA ALA A 174 5.38 13.56 -0.14
C ALA A 174 4.92 13.73 1.32
N VAL A 175 5.85 13.93 2.26
CA VAL A 175 5.53 14.25 3.67
C VAL A 175 4.80 15.59 3.76
N GLU A 176 5.31 16.62 3.11
CA GLU A 176 4.70 17.96 3.10
C GLU A 176 3.27 17.93 2.55
N SER A 177 3.01 17.16 1.49
CA SER A 177 1.64 17.00 0.97
C SER A 177 0.70 16.33 1.96
N ALA A 178 1.16 15.30 2.66
CA ALA A 178 0.34 14.66 3.70
C ALA A 178 0.03 15.64 4.84
N LEU A 179 1.02 16.42 5.27
CA LEU A 179 0.83 17.44 6.31
C LEU A 179 -0.13 18.55 5.86
N GLN A 180 0.06 19.09 4.66
CA GLN A 180 -0.80 20.13 4.13
C GLN A 180 -2.26 19.70 4.01
N LEU A 181 -2.51 18.45 3.64
CA LEU A 181 -3.85 17.90 3.54
C LEU A 181 -4.51 17.82 4.93
N CYS A 182 -3.88 17.13 5.87
CA CYS A 182 -4.45 16.90 7.19
C CYS A 182 -4.58 18.19 8.02
N LEU A 183 -3.63 19.14 7.91
CA LEU A 183 -3.68 20.38 8.68
C LEU A 183 -4.69 21.39 8.13
N ARG A 184 -5.03 21.32 6.84
CA ARG A 184 -6.12 22.14 6.27
C ARG A 184 -7.47 21.67 6.78
N GLU A 185 -7.67 20.36 6.88
CA GLU A 185 -8.92 19.77 7.37
C GLU A 185 -9.11 20.02 8.87
N ALA A 186 -8.03 19.97 9.67
CA ALA A 186 -8.09 20.27 11.11
C ALA A 186 -8.40 21.74 11.44
N ALA A 187 -8.31 22.66 10.47
CA ALA A 187 -8.57 24.08 10.65
C ALA A 187 -10.02 24.49 10.33
N VAL A 188 -10.88 23.55 9.91
CA VAL A 188 -12.29 23.76 9.57
C VAL A 188 -13.18 23.19 10.67
#